data_AF-A0A7V5WJ53-F1
#
_entry.id   AF-A0A7V5WJ53-F1
#
_cell.length_a   1.000
_cell.length_b   1.000
_cell.length_c   1.000
_cell.angle_alpha   90.00
_cell.angle_beta   90.00
_cell.angle_gamma   90.00
#
_symmetry.space_group_name_H-M   'P 1'
#
loop_
_entity.id
_entity.type
_entity.pdbx_description
1 polymer ?
#
loop_
_entity_poly.entity_id
_entity_poly.type
_entity_poly.pdbx_seq_one_letter_code
_entity_poly.pdbx_strand_id
1 'polypeptide(L)'
;MNIKESVEARKVKITGDQAWDMLRRADEIIAAKSSTYTVLHPAADGREQVLNHCLGRTGTLRAPVLKVNNRYLVGFNRNMYDACLG
;
A
#
# COMPACT_ATOMS: atom_id res chain seq x y z
N MET A 1 -0.15 16.62 10.07
CA MET A 1 -0.53 15.20 9.89
C MET A 1 -0.35 14.49 11.23
N ASN A 2 -1.43 13.96 11.83
CA ASN A 2 -1.35 13.27 13.13
C ASN A 2 -1.30 11.75 12.87
N ILE A 3 -0.19 11.11 13.23
CA ILE A 3 0.02 9.67 13.01
C ILE A 3 -0.66 8.94 14.17
N LYS A 4 -1.81 8.32 13.91
CA LYS A 4 -2.56 7.58 14.94
C LYS A 4 -1.88 6.27 15.34
N GLU A 5 -1.18 5.64 14.41
CA GLU A 5 -0.55 4.34 14.62
C GLU A 5 0.68 4.22 13.72
N SER A 6 1.78 3.68 14.25
CA SER A 6 3.02 3.43 13.49
C SER A 6 3.50 2.02 13.78
N VAL A 7 3.68 1.23 12.72
CA VAL A 7 4.17 -0.14 12.80
C VAL A 7 5.52 -0.21 12.10
N GLU A 8 6.55 -0.68 12.83
CA GLU A 8 7.87 -0.90 12.24
C GLU A 8 7.86 -2.14 11.33
N ALA A 9 7.86 -1.91 10.02
CA ALA A 9 7.88 -2.97 9.00
C ALA A 9 9.12 -3.91 9.09
N ARG A 10 10.20 -3.48 9.76
CA ARG A 10 11.38 -4.32 10.02
C ARG A 10 11.16 -5.36 11.13
N LYS A 11 10.28 -5.05 12.08
CA LYS A 11 9.92 -5.92 13.22
C LYS A 11 8.70 -6.78 12.88
N VAL A 12 7.78 -6.26 12.06
CA VAL A 12 6.54 -6.94 11.66
C VAL A 12 6.55 -7.17 10.15
N LYS A 13 6.84 -8.40 9.75
CA LYS A 13 6.73 -8.82 8.34
C LYS A 13 5.26 -9.06 8.01
N ILE A 14 4.68 -8.21 7.17
CA ILE A 14 3.33 -8.40 6.66
C ILE A 14 3.42 -9.27 5.40
N THR A 15 3.03 -10.53 5.52
CA THR A 15 3.00 -11.51 4.41
C THR A 15 1.86 -11.23 3.44
N GLY A 16 1.84 -11.89 2.27
CA GLY A 16 0.80 -11.70 1.25
C GLY A 16 -0.63 -11.88 1.74
N ASP A 17 -0.90 -12.89 2.58
CA ASP A 17 -2.24 -13.10 3.16
C ASP A 17 -2.64 -11.98 4.12
N GLN A 18 -1.71 -11.56 4.98
CA GLN A 18 -1.94 -10.47 5.94
C GLN A 18 -2.11 -9.13 5.21
N ALA A 19 -1.29 -8.88 4.20
CA ALA A 19 -1.42 -7.72 3.34
C ALA A 19 -2.80 -7.69 2.67
N TRP A 20 -3.26 -8.83 2.16
CA TRP A 20 -4.57 -8.90 1.53
C TRP A 20 -5.71 -8.61 2.50
N ASP A 21 -5.72 -9.16 3.72
CA ASP A 21 -6.81 -8.86 4.68
C ASP A 21 -6.87 -7.38 5.07
N MET A 22 -5.72 -6.70 5.09
CA MET A 22 -5.64 -5.26 5.33
C MET A 22 -6.11 -4.44 4.11
N LEU A 23 -5.64 -4.81 2.92
CA LEU A 23 -5.82 -4.07 1.68
C LEU A 23 -7.21 -4.26 1.08
N ARG A 24 -7.83 -5.46 1.20
CA ARG A 24 -9.15 -5.77 0.62
C ARG A 24 -10.29 -4.87 1.12
N ARG A 25 -10.10 -4.22 2.26
CA ARG A 25 -11.10 -3.35 2.91
C ARG A 25 -10.95 -1.89 2.52
N ALA A 26 -9.88 -1.56 1.80
CA ALA A 26 -9.63 -0.22 1.31
C ALA A 26 -10.56 0.09 0.13
N ASP A 27 -10.97 1.34 0.03
CA ASP A 27 -11.65 1.82 -1.18
C ASP A 27 -10.65 1.95 -2.33
N GLU A 28 -9.44 2.41 -2.00
CA GLU A 28 -8.40 2.73 -2.98
C GLU A 28 -7.00 2.39 -2.43
N ILE A 29 -6.14 1.85 -3.28
CA ILE A 29 -4.73 1.57 -3.00
C ILE A 29 -3.88 2.21 -4.09
N ILE A 30 -2.91 2.99 -3.68
CA ILE A 30 -2.00 3.68 -4.58
C ILE A 30 -0.60 3.08 -4.36
N ALA A 31 -0.17 2.26 -5.31
CA ALA A 31 1.09 1.52 -5.22
C ALA A 31 2.16 2.19 -6.08
N ALA A 32 3.27 2.58 -5.45
CA ALA A 32 4.43 3.14 -6.12
C ALA A 32 5.21 2.08 -6.91
N LYS A 33 5.45 2.36 -8.19
CA LYS A 33 6.25 1.53 -9.11
C LYS A 33 7.37 2.38 -9.71
N SER A 34 8.51 2.41 -9.03
CA SER A 34 9.70 3.15 -9.45
C SER A 34 9.37 4.62 -9.78
N SER A 35 9.31 4.99 -11.06
CA SER A 35 9.01 6.35 -11.52
C SER A 35 7.53 6.71 -11.55
N THR A 36 6.62 5.74 -11.52
CA THR A 36 5.17 5.96 -11.59
C THR A 36 4.45 5.38 -10.37
N TYR A 37 3.13 5.57 -10.29
CA TYR A 37 2.26 4.90 -9.33
C TYR A 37 1.03 4.35 -10.05
N THR A 38 0.40 3.34 -9.46
CA THR A 38 -0.83 2.72 -9.96
C THR A 38 -1.91 2.82 -8.90
N VAL A 39 -3.10 3.25 -9.30
CA VAL A 39 -4.29 3.26 -8.46
C VAL A 39 -5.04 1.95 -8.67
N LEU A 40 -5.40 1.30 -7.58
CA LEU A 40 -6.04 -0.01 -7.55
C LEU A 40 -7.25 0.04 -6.61
N HIS A 41 -8.32 -0.62 -6.99
CA HIS A 41 -9.55 -0.77 -6.22
C HIS A 41 -9.71 -2.25 -5.87
N PRO A 42 -9.49 -2.67 -4.62
CA PRO A 42 -9.51 -4.08 -4.23
C PRO A 42 -10.81 -4.81 -4.56
N ALA A 43 -11.92 -4.09 -4.53
CA ALA A 43 -13.23 -4.61 -4.89
C ALA A 43 -13.38 -4.93 -6.39
N ALA A 44 -12.58 -4.29 -7.25
CA ALA A 44 -12.65 -4.44 -8.72
C ALA A 44 -11.45 -5.19 -9.31
N ASP A 45 -10.22 -4.84 -8.92
CA ASP A 45 -8.97 -5.40 -9.48
C ASP A 45 -8.65 -6.81 -8.94
N GLY A 46 -9.26 -7.18 -7.81
CA GLY A 46 -9.07 -8.50 -7.21
C GLY A 46 -7.70 -8.70 -6.55
N ARG A 47 -7.55 -9.87 -5.92
CA ARG A 47 -6.44 -10.16 -5.00
C ARG A 47 -5.07 -10.16 -5.67
N GLU A 48 -4.92 -10.91 -6.75
CA GLU A 48 -3.61 -11.10 -7.38
C GLU A 48 -3.04 -9.80 -7.92
N GLN A 49 -3.86 -9.00 -8.62
CA GLN A 49 -3.43 -7.71 -9.15
C GLN A 49 -2.98 -6.77 -8.02
N VAL A 50 -3.77 -6.65 -6.95
CA VAL A 50 -3.40 -5.81 -5.80
C VAL A 50 -2.10 -6.28 -5.16
N LEU A 51 -1.96 -7.58 -4.88
CA LEU A 51 -0.77 -8.11 -4.24
C LEU A 51 0.48 -7.99 -5.12
N ASN A 52 0.36 -8.20 -6.44
CA ASN A 52 1.47 -8.05 -7.38
C ASN A 52 2.06 -6.63 -7.39
N HIS A 53 1.23 -5.62 -7.16
CA HIS A 53 1.68 -4.23 -7.07
C HIS A 53 2.15 -3.83 -5.67
N CYS A 54 1.59 -4.43 -4.62
CA CYS A 54 1.85 -4.04 -3.23
C CYS A 54 2.97 -4.82 -2.55
N LEU A 55 3.22 -6.07 -2.97
CA LEU A 55 4.27 -6.91 -2.39
C LEU A 55 5.64 -6.60 -3.02
N GLY A 56 6.69 -6.71 -2.20
CA GLY A 56 8.08 -6.66 -2.65
C GLY A 56 8.58 -8.02 -3.14
N ARG A 57 9.84 -8.05 -3.61
CA ARG A 57 10.53 -9.27 -4.11
C ARG A 57 10.49 -10.46 -3.14
N THR A 58 10.36 -10.19 -1.84
CA THR A 58 10.33 -11.21 -0.77
C THR A 58 8.92 -11.67 -0.40
N GLY A 59 7.88 -11.24 -1.14
CA GLY A 59 6.48 -11.61 -0.85
C GLY A 59 5.87 -10.90 0.36
N THR A 60 6.54 -9.86 0.87
CA THR A 60 6.05 -9.04 1.99
C THR A 60 5.59 -7.68 1.51
N LEU A 61 4.63 -7.07 2.21
CA LEU A 61 4.11 -5.74 1.87
C LEU A 61 5.25 -4.72 1.78
N ARG A 62 5.28 -3.98 0.69
CA ARG A 62 6.35 -3.02 0.39
C ARG A 62 6.21 -1.80 1.30
N ALA A 63 7.22 -1.57 2.13
CA ALA A 63 7.34 -0.35 2.91
C ALA A 63 7.92 0.83 2.07
N PRO A 64 7.65 2.09 2.44
CA PRO A 64 6.72 2.54 3.47
C PRO A 64 5.26 2.29 3.08
N VAL A 65 4.37 2.10 4.07
CA VAL A 65 2.92 2.04 3.85
C VAL A 65 2.27 3.10 4.70
N LEU A 66 1.39 3.88 4.10
CA LEU A 66 0.63 4.91 4.78
C LEU A 66 -0.86 4.66 4.56
N LYS A 67 -1.61 4.54 5.66
CA LYS A 67 -3.07 4.51 5.62
C LYS A 67 -3.61 5.92 5.86
N VAL A 68 -4.37 6.45 4.92
CA VAL A 68 -5.05 7.75 5.02
C VAL A 68 -6.54 7.52 4.78
N ASN A 69 -7.36 7.75 5.81
CA ASN A 69 -8.78 7.37 5.80
C ASN A 69 -8.95 5.89 5.45
N ASN A 70 -9.70 5.58 4.37
CA ASN A 70 -9.89 4.23 3.88
C ASN A 70 -9.03 3.91 2.63
N ARG A 71 -7.91 4.62 2.48
CA ARG A 71 -6.97 4.46 1.35
C ARG A 71 -5.58 4.09 1.84
N TYR A 72 -4.84 3.34 1.02
CA TYR A 72 -3.45 2.98 1.31
C TYR A 72 -2.50 3.51 0.24
N LEU A 73 -1.40 4.11 0.67
CA LEU A 73 -0.25 4.43 -0.17
C LEU A 73 0.83 3.41 0.14
N VAL A 74 1.27 2.65 -0.87
CA VAL A 74 2.21 1.55 -0.73
C VAL A 74 3.48 1.85 -1.50
N GLY A 75 4.62 1.86 -0.80
CA GLY A 75 5.90 2.29 -1.33
C GLY A 75 6.05 3.81 -1.33
N PHE A 76 7.17 4.28 -1.88
CA PHE A 76 7.51 5.70 -1.94
C PHE A 76 7.68 6.18 -3.38
N ASN A 77 6.96 7.24 -3.73
CA ASN A 77 7.13 8.02 -4.95
C ASN A 77 6.76 9.47 -4.62
N ARG A 78 7.65 10.44 -4.92
CA ARG A 78 7.42 11.85 -4.55
C ARG A 78 6.14 12.40 -5.19
N ASN A 79 5.95 12.20 -6.50
CA ASN A 79 4.77 12.66 -7.21
C ASN A 79 3.46 12.06 -6.66
N MET A 80 3.50 10.80 -6.22
CA MET A 80 2.36 10.14 -5.56
C MET A 80 2.01 10.82 -4.24
N TYR A 81 3.01 11.10 -3.40
CA TYR A 81 2.80 11.76 -2.12
C TYR A 81 2.32 13.20 -2.31
N ASP A 82 2.92 13.95 -3.24
CA ASP A 82 2.52 15.32 -3.54
C ASP A 82 1.08 15.38 -4.07
N ALA A 83 0.66 14.43 -4.93
CA ALA A 83 -0.72 14.37 -5.43
C ALA A 83 -1.77 13.94 -4.39
N CYS A 84 -1.37 13.16 -3.39
CA CYS A 84 -2.29 12.56 -2.42
C CYS A 84 -2.33 13.30 -1.07
N LEU A 85 -1.26 14.02 -0.71
CA LEU A 85 -1.10 14.72 0.56
C LEU A 85 -0.89 16.23 0.38
N GLY A 86 -0.68 16.71 -0.84
CA GLY A 86 -0.59 18.14 -1.18
C GLY A 86 -1.93 18.85 -1.13
#